data_AF-F7G0F1-F1
#
_entry.id   AF-F7G0F1-F1
#
_cell.length_a   1.000
_cell.length_b   1.000
_cell.length_c   1.000
_cell.angle_alpha   90.00
_cell.angle_beta   90.00
_cell.angle_gamma   90.00
#
_symmetry.space_group_name_H-M   'P 1'
#
loop_
_entity.id
_entity.type
_entity.pdbx_description
1 polymer ?
#
loop_
_entity_poly.entity_id
_entity_poly.type
_entity_poly.pdbx_seq_one_letter_code
_entity_poly.pdbx_strand_id
1 'polypeptide(L)'
;MPPSQSCHWAQLSELEGIEESEESCAPQREQLESTSTHDPSSNPEHLCPGDSLVPVVFPGPVNSEGCCRFACELLKHIMYQRQQLPLPYDQLTVFYSKPSPQAEDMMRKKAERSYRKFQQALLELEGILSHLESLFARTLVPRVLILLGGSALCPKEFYELDLARLALGRMGQSLSTSACLRRLFRALFMADAFSELKAAPAMGTIVMAQGHRECGEDWFRPKLNYQVPKRGHKLTVTLSCGGPPIPDSAWDDYIWFQAPVTLKGFRE
;
A
#
# COMPACT_ATOMS: atom_id res chain seq x y z
N MET A 1 -39.76 -10.58 10.37
CA MET A 1 -39.19 -11.68 9.56
C MET A 1 -38.48 -11.08 8.36
N PRO A 2 -37.14 -10.99 8.37
CA PRO A 2 -36.34 -10.71 7.18
C PRO A 2 -35.67 -12.00 6.66
N PRO A 3 -35.39 -12.12 5.35
CA PRO A 3 -34.71 -13.29 4.82
C PRO A 3 -33.20 -13.18 5.00
N SER A 4 -32.62 -14.30 5.40
CA SER A 4 -31.20 -14.61 5.49
C SER A 4 -30.55 -14.63 4.10
N GLN A 5 -29.58 -13.75 3.87
CA GLN A 5 -28.69 -13.82 2.71
C GLN A 5 -27.53 -14.78 3.04
N SER A 6 -27.56 -15.92 2.36
CA SER A 6 -26.57 -16.98 2.42
C SER A 6 -25.39 -16.68 1.50
N CYS A 7 -24.21 -17.06 1.98
CA CYS A 7 -22.85 -16.87 1.48
C CYS A 7 -22.62 -17.13 -0.02
N HIS A 8 -21.93 -16.18 -0.67
CA HIS A 8 -21.41 -16.29 -2.04
C HIS A 8 -20.00 -16.95 -2.10
N TRP A 9 -19.55 -17.57 -1.01
CA TRP A 9 -18.19 -18.11 -0.83
C TRP A 9 -17.95 -19.50 -1.44
N ALA A 10 -18.96 -20.13 -2.07
CA ALA A 10 -18.87 -21.53 -2.48
C ALA A 10 -18.56 -21.77 -3.97
N GLN A 11 -18.64 -20.75 -4.84
CA GLN A 11 -18.71 -21.00 -6.29
C GLN A 11 -17.38 -21.00 -7.05
N LEU A 12 -16.24 -20.97 -6.34
CA LEU A 12 -14.90 -21.12 -6.94
C LEU A 12 -14.19 -22.40 -6.50
N SER A 13 -14.88 -23.37 -5.89
CA SER A 13 -14.29 -24.60 -5.33
C SER A 13 -14.65 -25.90 -6.07
N GLU A 14 -15.30 -25.85 -7.24
CA GLU A 14 -15.65 -27.05 -8.01
C GLU A 14 -14.94 -27.06 -9.38
N LEU A 15 -13.62 -27.18 -9.38
CA LEU A 15 -12.90 -27.74 -10.53
C LEU A 15 -11.50 -28.19 -10.12
N GLU A 16 -11.38 -29.27 -9.35
CA GLU A 16 -10.16 -30.09 -9.32
C GLU A 16 -10.44 -31.39 -8.55
N GLY A 17 -10.56 -32.48 -9.30
CA GLY A 17 -10.56 -33.84 -8.78
C GLY A 17 -10.03 -34.78 -9.85
N ILE A 18 -9.31 -35.81 -9.40
CA ILE A 18 -8.78 -36.98 -10.14
C ILE A 18 -7.39 -36.67 -10.77
N GLU A 19 -6.27 -37.36 -10.52
CA GLU A 19 -5.99 -38.69 -9.95
C GLU A 19 -4.53 -38.78 -9.42
N GLU A 20 -4.28 -39.71 -8.49
CA GLU A 20 -2.96 -40.15 -8.03
C GLU A 20 -2.22 -40.98 -9.10
N SER A 21 -0.88 -40.92 -9.11
CA SER A 21 -0.02 -42.07 -9.43
C SER A 21 1.40 -41.83 -8.92
N GLU A 22 1.84 -42.72 -8.03
CA GLU A 22 3.23 -42.89 -7.60
C GLU A 22 4.07 -43.56 -8.70
N GLU A 23 5.31 -43.11 -8.92
CA GLU A 23 6.41 -44.04 -9.22
C GLU A 23 7.80 -43.46 -8.91
N SER A 24 8.72 -44.40 -8.74
CA SER A 24 9.95 -44.41 -7.95
C SER A 24 11.22 -43.96 -8.70
N CYS A 25 12.28 -43.80 -7.90
CA CYS A 25 13.73 -43.90 -8.19
C CYS A 25 14.55 -42.64 -8.50
N ALA A 26 15.52 -42.42 -7.62
CA ALA A 26 16.73 -41.58 -7.77
C ALA A 26 17.96 -42.52 -7.80
N PRO A 27 19.22 -42.04 -7.90
CA PRO A 27 19.78 -40.87 -8.61
C PRO A 27 20.95 -41.28 -9.54
N GLN A 28 21.28 -40.50 -10.58
CA GLN A 28 22.65 -40.52 -11.14
C GLN A 28 23.13 -39.11 -11.50
N ARG A 29 24.22 -38.72 -10.84
CA ARG A 29 25.02 -37.51 -11.07
C ARG A 29 26.45 -38.01 -11.23
N GLU A 30 27.01 -37.90 -12.44
CA GLU A 30 28.45 -37.84 -12.65
C GLU A 30 28.75 -36.62 -13.54
N GLN A 31 29.67 -35.80 -13.05
CA GLN A 31 30.25 -34.63 -13.72
C GLN A 31 31.32 -35.11 -14.72
N LEU A 32 31.52 -34.38 -15.82
CA LEU A 32 32.79 -33.66 -16.08
C LEU A 32 32.73 -32.78 -17.35
N GLU A 33 33.09 -31.50 -17.14
CA GLU A 33 33.91 -30.57 -17.95
C GLU A 33 33.76 -30.44 -19.48
N SER A 34 33.54 -29.21 -19.98
CA SER A 34 34.62 -28.26 -20.34
C SER A 34 34.14 -27.02 -21.16
N THR A 35 34.57 -25.82 -20.75
CA THR A 35 34.93 -24.57 -21.52
C THR A 35 33.99 -24.05 -22.65
N SER A 36 33.65 -22.76 -22.80
CA SER A 36 34.48 -21.55 -22.72
C SER A 36 33.66 -20.22 -22.71
N THR A 37 34.40 -19.13 -22.42
CA THR A 37 34.27 -17.71 -22.88
C THR A 37 33.18 -16.77 -22.34
N HIS A 38 33.62 -15.93 -21.39
CA HIS A 38 33.50 -14.45 -21.30
C HIS A 38 32.23 -13.72 -21.80
N ASP A 39 31.56 -13.01 -20.87
CA ASP A 39 31.37 -11.54 -20.97
C ASP A 39 31.00 -10.94 -19.59
N PRO A 40 31.76 -9.97 -19.02
CA PRO A 40 31.39 -9.24 -17.82
C PRO A 40 30.97 -7.82 -18.20
N SER A 41 29.69 -7.61 -18.52
CA SER A 41 29.15 -6.25 -18.62
C SER A 41 27.68 -6.18 -18.23
N SER A 42 27.41 -6.27 -16.92
CA SER A 42 26.21 -5.67 -16.36
C SER A 42 26.64 -4.42 -15.59
N ASN A 43 26.83 -3.32 -16.33
CA ASN A 43 26.68 -2.01 -15.71
C ASN A 43 25.25 -1.97 -15.14
N PRO A 44 25.05 -1.63 -13.85
CA PRO A 44 23.72 -1.29 -13.39
C PRO A 44 23.32 -0.04 -14.15
N GLU A 45 22.40 -0.20 -15.10
CA GLU A 45 21.79 0.91 -15.78
C GLU A 45 21.26 1.87 -14.72
N HIS A 46 21.75 3.10 -14.76
CA HIS A 46 21.24 4.20 -13.97
C HIS A 46 19.74 4.34 -14.28
N LEU A 47 18.92 3.77 -13.41
CA LEU A 47 17.47 3.96 -13.41
C LEU A 47 17.21 5.47 -13.40
N CYS A 48 16.48 5.95 -14.41
CA CYS A 48 16.04 7.33 -14.45
C CYS A 48 15.27 7.64 -13.15
N PRO A 49 15.55 8.77 -12.46
CA PRO A 49 14.88 9.11 -11.22
C PRO A 49 13.44 9.54 -11.50
N GLY A 50 12.51 8.57 -11.56
CA GLY A 50 11.11 8.86 -11.83
C GLY A 50 10.18 7.66 -11.78
N ASP A 51 10.60 6.50 -12.27
CA ASP A 51 9.73 5.33 -12.37
C ASP A 51 10.30 4.13 -11.61
N SER A 52 10.35 4.24 -10.28
CA SER A 52 10.82 3.15 -9.44
C SER A 52 9.75 2.07 -9.31
N LEU A 53 10.10 0.83 -9.61
CA LEU A 53 9.27 -0.35 -9.39
C LEU A 53 9.93 -1.21 -8.31
N VAL A 54 9.22 -1.45 -7.22
CA VAL A 54 9.71 -2.26 -6.09
C VAL A 54 8.84 -3.51 -5.94
N PRO A 55 9.25 -4.66 -6.51
CA PRO A 55 8.55 -5.91 -6.31
C PRO A 55 8.85 -6.49 -4.92
N VAL A 56 7.81 -6.96 -4.24
CA VAL A 56 7.92 -7.66 -2.95
C VAL A 56 7.19 -9.00 -3.07
N VAL A 57 7.97 -10.08 -3.04
CA VAL A 57 7.43 -11.45 -3.06
C VAL A 57 7.41 -12.01 -1.65
N PHE A 58 6.21 -12.30 -1.13
CA PHE A 58 6.01 -13.01 0.12
C PHE A 58 6.09 -14.54 -0.11
N PRO A 59 6.68 -15.31 0.82
CA PRO A 59 6.86 -16.74 0.68
C PRO A 59 5.58 -17.57 0.93
N GLY A 60 4.42 -16.91 0.97
CA GLY A 60 3.16 -17.52 1.35
C GLY A 60 2.03 -16.49 1.33
N PRO A 61 0.79 -16.95 1.53
CA PRO A 61 -0.38 -16.10 1.48
C PRO A 61 -0.44 -15.14 2.67
N VAL A 62 -1.14 -14.02 2.49
CA VAL A 62 -1.33 -12.98 3.51
C VAL A 62 -2.80 -12.91 3.91
N ASN A 63 -3.12 -12.33 5.06
CA ASN A 63 -4.51 -12.09 5.44
C ASN A 63 -5.02 -10.74 4.89
N SER A 64 -6.34 -10.59 4.80
CA SER A 64 -7.00 -9.37 4.30
C SER A 64 -6.70 -8.15 5.17
N GLU A 65 -6.71 -8.32 6.50
CA GLU A 65 -6.32 -7.27 7.46
C GLU A 65 -4.89 -6.77 7.20
N GLY A 66 -3.98 -7.70 6.86
CA GLY A 66 -2.59 -7.40 6.52
C GLY A 66 -2.48 -6.53 5.28
N CYS A 67 -3.32 -6.76 4.27
CA CYS A 67 -3.38 -5.90 3.08
C CYS A 67 -3.73 -4.46 3.44
N CYS A 68 -4.71 -4.27 4.33
CA CYS A 68 -5.04 -2.95 4.87
C CYS A 68 -3.86 -2.34 5.62
N ARG A 69 -3.19 -3.13 6.48
CA ARG A 69 -2.01 -2.65 7.22
C ARG A 69 -0.88 -2.25 6.28
N PHE A 70 -0.66 -2.94 5.16
CA PHE A 70 0.34 -2.54 4.18
C PHE A 70 0.04 -1.16 3.59
N ALA A 71 -1.21 -0.91 3.20
CA ALA A 71 -1.64 0.38 2.67
C ALA A 71 -1.52 1.51 3.72
N CYS A 72 -2.01 1.26 4.95
CA CYS A 72 -1.97 2.22 6.05
C CYS A 72 -0.52 2.57 6.46
N GLU A 73 0.35 1.57 6.63
CA GLU A 73 1.74 1.82 7.00
C GLU A 73 2.52 2.49 5.87
N LEU A 74 2.26 2.12 4.61
CA LEU A 74 2.88 2.78 3.45
C LEU A 74 2.46 4.25 3.38
N LEU A 75 1.18 4.57 3.59
CA LEU A 75 0.70 5.95 3.67
C LEU A 75 1.44 6.75 4.74
N LYS A 76 1.49 6.24 5.97
CA LYS A 76 2.24 6.90 7.07
C LYS A 76 3.70 7.12 6.70
N HIS A 77 4.33 6.12 6.11
CA HIS A 77 5.74 6.17 5.72
C HIS A 77 5.98 7.22 4.64
N ILE A 78 5.18 7.24 3.56
CA ILE A 78 5.28 8.25 2.50
C ILE A 78 5.05 9.65 3.07
N MET A 79 4.04 9.82 3.93
CA MET A 79 3.78 11.11 4.57
C MET A 79 4.97 11.62 5.37
N TYR A 80 5.68 10.75 6.08
CA TYR A 80 6.91 11.13 6.77
C TYR A 80 8.08 11.39 5.81
N GLN A 81 8.40 10.46 4.90
CA GLN A 81 9.53 10.58 3.97
C GLN A 81 9.42 11.79 3.02
N ARG A 82 8.19 12.15 2.65
CA ARG A 82 7.89 13.34 1.83
C ARG A 82 7.72 14.61 2.65
N GLN A 83 8.10 14.57 3.93
CA GLN A 83 8.05 15.69 4.86
C GLN A 83 6.64 16.30 4.94
N GLN A 84 5.60 15.49 4.80
CA GLN A 84 4.21 15.91 5.04
C GLN A 84 3.85 15.75 6.53
N LEU A 85 4.66 15.01 7.29
CA LEU A 85 4.66 14.93 8.74
C LEU A 85 6.05 15.29 9.28
N PRO A 86 6.16 15.95 10.44
CA PRO A 86 7.43 16.32 11.06
C PRO A 86 8.10 15.14 11.76
N LEU A 87 7.34 14.12 12.17
CA LEU A 87 7.83 12.87 12.77
C LEU A 87 7.01 11.69 12.23
N PRO A 88 7.51 10.45 12.35
CA PRO A 88 6.73 9.26 12.04
C PRO A 88 5.41 9.26 12.82
N TYR A 89 4.33 8.84 12.16
CA TYR A 89 2.97 8.88 12.73
C TYR A 89 2.87 8.25 14.12
N ASP A 90 3.48 7.08 14.35
CA ASP A 90 3.40 6.39 15.64
C ASP A 90 4.12 7.15 16.78
N GLN A 91 5.07 8.03 16.46
CA GLN A 91 5.66 8.92 17.46
C GLN A 91 4.72 10.09 17.76
N LEU A 92 4.06 10.64 16.73
CA LEU A 92 3.13 11.74 16.87
C LEU A 92 1.94 11.40 17.77
N THR A 93 1.39 10.19 17.64
CA THR A 93 0.30 9.73 18.52
C THR A 93 0.73 9.74 19.99
N VAL A 94 1.96 9.34 20.31
CA VAL A 94 2.48 9.34 21.69
C VAL A 94 2.77 10.75 22.22
N PHE A 95 3.42 11.59 21.42
CA PHE A 95 3.83 12.94 21.83
C PHE A 95 2.63 13.86 22.06
N TYR A 96 1.58 13.74 21.24
CA TYR A 96 0.49 14.70 21.21
C TYR A 96 -0.82 14.21 21.86
N SER A 97 -0.85 12.94 22.33
CA SER A 97 -1.96 12.42 23.17
C SER A 97 -1.92 12.89 24.62
N LYS A 98 -0.84 13.56 25.07
CA LYS A 98 -0.74 14.07 26.44
C LYS A 98 -1.18 15.53 26.49
N PRO A 99 -2.29 15.88 27.18
CA PRO A 99 -2.57 17.28 27.51
C PRO A 99 -1.56 17.71 28.57
N SER A 100 -0.49 18.42 28.19
CA SER A 100 0.42 19.02 29.17
C SER A 100 -0.28 20.21 29.86
N PRO A 101 -0.50 20.18 31.18
CA PRO A 101 -1.18 21.29 31.87
C PRO A 101 -0.27 22.49 32.14
N GLN A 102 1.02 22.42 31.80
CA GLN A 102 2.01 23.41 32.24
C GLN A 102 3.10 23.62 31.19
N ALA A 103 2.94 24.64 30.36
CA ALA A 103 4.05 25.31 29.67
C ALA A 103 3.64 26.76 29.42
N GLU A 104 4.31 27.64 30.13
CA GLU A 104 3.96 29.01 30.47
C GLU A 104 3.82 30.00 29.30
N ASP A 105 3.30 31.15 29.68
CA ASP A 105 2.86 32.28 28.89
C ASP A 105 3.92 32.97 28.03
N MET A 106 3.41 33.73 27.04
CA MET A 106 4.05 34.79 26.23
C MET A 106 4.48 34.47 24.79
N MET A 107 4.61 33.20 24.36
CA MET A 107 4.74 32.83 22.91
C MET A 107 3.52 32.08 22.34
N ARG A 108 2.46 31.94 23.15
CA ARG A 108 1.37 30.95 22.99
C ARG A 108 0.49 31.08 21.74
N LYS A 109 0.14 32.27 21.26
CA LYS A 109 -0.90 32.39 20.20
C LYS A 109 -0.52 31.82 18.83
N LYS A 110 0.77 31.83 18.45
CA LYS A 110 1.24 31.26 17.17
C LYS A 110 1.45 29.75 17.29
N ALA A 111 2.04 29.31 18.41
CA ALA A 111 2.21 27.90 18.74
C ALA A 111 0.87 27.17 18.91
N GLU A 112 -0.12 27.79 19.55
CA GLU A 112 -1.48 27.24 19.71
C GLU A 112 -2.21 27.08 18.37
N ARG A 113 -2.11 28.06 17.47
CA ARG A 113 -2.72 27.96 16.13
C ARG A 113 -2.06 26.87 15.29
N SER A 114 -0.74 26.73 15.38
CA SER A 114 0.00 25.67 14.68
C SER A 114 -0.35 24.30 15.26
N TYR A 115 -0.43 24.18 16.59
CA TYR A 115 -0.89 22.98 17.29
C TYR A 115 -2.32 22.56 16.91
N ARG A 116 -3.27 23.50 16.80
CA ARG A 116 -4.64 23.17 16.36
C ARG A 116 -4.68 22.67 14.91
N LYS A 117 -3.90 23.27 14.02
CA LYS A 117 -3.78 22.80 12.63
C LYS A 117 -3.15 21.41 12.56
N PHE A 118 -2.15 21.17 13.40
CA PHE A 118 -1.52 19.87 13.59
C PHE A 118 -2.53 18.82 14.07
N GLN A 119 -3.28 19.10 15.13
CA GLN A 119 -4.29 18.17 15.66
C GLN A 119 -5.36 17.89 14.61
N GLN A 120 -5.81 18.91 13.88
CA GLN A 120 -6.76 18.73 12.79
C GLN A 120 -6.20 17.83 11.68
N ALA A 121 -4.95 18.02 11.25
CA ALA A 121 -4.32 17.19 10.23
C ALA A 121 -4.11 15.74 10.69
N LEU A 122 -3.77 15.52 11.98
CA LEU A 122 -3.71 14.18 12.55
C LEU A 122 -5.07 13.51 12.62
N LEU A 123 -6.12 14.22 13.06
CA LEU A 123 -7.49 13.70 13.10
C LEU A 123 -7.99 13.33 11.69
N GLU A 124 -7.66 14.13 10.68
CA GLU A 124 -7.97 13.80 9.29
C GLU A 124 -7.22 12.55 8.80
N LEU A 125 -5.94 12.41 9.18
CA LEU A 125 -5.15 11.21 8.85
C LEU A 125 -5.70 9.96 9.56
N GLU A 126 -6.00 10.04 10.85
CA GLU A 126 -6.68 8.98 11.62
C GLU A 126 -8.01 8.60 10.98
N GLY A 127 -8.79 9.60 10.57
CA GLY A 127 -10.02 9.41 9.81
C GLY A 127 -9.78 8.60 8.54
N ILE A 128 -8.81 8.99 7.70
CA ILE A 128 -8.50 8.23 6.48
C ILE A 128 -8.07 6.80 6.79
N LEU A 129 -7.21 6.59 7.80
CA LEU A 129 -6.75 5.25 8.18
C LEU A 129 -7.93 4.36 8.61
N SER A 130 -8.85 4.88 9.42
CA SER A 130 -10.04 4.15 9.86
C SER A 130 -11.02 3.83 8.72
N HIS A 131 -11.20 4.76 7.77
CA HIS A 131 -12.05 4.49 6.62
C HIS A 131 -11.39 3.55 5.60
N LEU A 132 -10.05 3.53 5.49
CA LEU A 132 -9.35 2.48 4.76
C LEU A 132 -9.63 1.11 5.38
N GLU A 133 -9.53 0.96 6.71
CA GLU A 133 -9.88 -0.28 7.40
C GLU A 133 -11.31 -0.72 7.09
N SER A 134 -12.25 0.22 7.10
CA SER A 134 -13.66 -0.05 6.75
C SER A 134 -13.83 -0.51 5.30
N LEU A 135 -13.13 0.12 4.35
CA LEU A 135 -13.17 -0.26 2.93
C LEU A 135 -12.60 -1.66 2.70
N PHE A 136 -11.43 -1.96 3.28
CA PHE A 136 -10.79 -3.28 3.18
C PHE A 136 -11.60 -4.39 3.85
N ALA A 137 -12.43 -4.06 4.85
CA ALA A 137 -13.37 -5.01 5.45
C ALA A 137 -14.57 -5.32 4.54
N ARG A 138 -14.91 -4.43 3.60
CA ARG A 138 -16.07 -4.54 2.70
C ARG A 138 -15.73 -5.18 1.36
N THR A 139 -14.49 -5.02 0.88
CA THR A 139 -14.09 -5.50 -0.45
C THR A 139 -12.60 -5.77 -0.53
N LEU A 140 -12.20 -6.57 -1.51
CA LEU A 140 -10.80 -6.66 -1.89
C LEU A 140 -10.34 -5.32 -2.47
N VAL A 141 -9.06 -5.01 -2.29
CA VAL A 141 -8.50 -3.77 -2.81
C VAL A 141 -7.29 -4.13 -3.65
N PRO A 142 -7.41 -4.19 -5.00
CA PRO A 142 -6.29 -4.58 -5.85
C PRO A 142 -5.23 -3.48 -5.94
N ARG A 143 -5.61 -2.20 -5.85
CA ARG A 143 -4.66 -1.07 -5.98
C ARG A 143 -5.02 0.08 -5.06
N VAL A 144 -4.01 0.75 -4.53
CA VAL A 144 -4.11 1.98 -3.74
C VAL A 144 -3.19 3.04 -4.34
N LEU A 145 -3.69 4.27 -4.46
CA LEU A 145 -2.93 5.45 -4.89
C LEU A 145 -2.84 6.47 -3.76
N ILE A 146 -1.64 7.01 -3.59
CA ILE A 146 -1.36 8.10 -2.65
C ILE A 146 -0.80 9.26 -3.50
N LEU A 147 -1.59 10.31 -3.67
CA LEU A 147 -1.33 11.41 -4.59
C LEU A 147 -0.99 12.67 -3.81
N LEU A 148 0.17 13.28 -4.06
CA LEU A 148 0.63 14.49 -3.37
C LEU A 148 0.64 15.69 -4.32
N GLY A 149 0.04 16.78 -3.87
CA GLY A 149 -0.04 18.06 -4.56
C GLY A 149 -0.93 18.02 -5.80
N GLY A 150 -1.30 19.20 -6.33
CA GLY A 150 -2.14 19.29 -7.53
C GLY A 150 -3.54 18.74 -7.30
N SER A 151 -4.00 17.86 -8.19
CA SER A 151 -5.32 17.21 -8.14
C SER A 151 -5.20 15.71 -8.38
N ALA A 152 -6.26 14.94 -8.14
CA ALA A 152 -6.28 13.49 -8.36
C ALA A 152 -5.91 13.07 -9.79
N LEU A 153 -6.21 13.91 -10.80
CA LEU A 153 -5.90 13.64 -12.22
C LEU A 153 -4.51 14.13 -12.64
N CYS A 154 -4.01 15.16 -11.96
CA CYS A 154 -2.72 15.80 -12.25
C CYS A 154 -1.97 16.05 -10.94
N PRO A 155 -1.47 15.00 -10.26
CA PRO A 155 -0.71 15.14 -9.05
C PRO A 155 0.67 15.73 -9.34
N LYS A 156 1.32 16.33 -8.33
CA LYS A 156 2.75 16.68 -8.46
C LYS A 156 3.61 15.43 -8.39
N GLU A 157 3.25 14.53 -7.48
CA GLU A 157 3.82 13.21 -7.39
C GLU A 157 2.78 12.20 -6.87
N PHE A 158 2.88 10.92 -7.24
CA PHE A 158 2.02 9.86 -6.73
C PHE A 158 2.76 8.54 -6.58
N TYR A 159 2.24 7.73 -5.66
CA TYR A 159 2.75 6.44 -5.26
C TYR A 159 1.64 5.42 -5.41
N GLU A 160 1.99 4.23 -5.88
CA GLU A 160 1.08 3.13 -6.10
C GLU A 160 1.47 1.92 -5.25
N LEU A 161 0.46 1.29 -4.66
CA LEU A 161 0.57 -0.02 -4.04
C LEU A 161 -0.33 -0.99 -4.80
N ASP A 162 0.28 -1.94 -5.47
CA ASP A 162 -0.38 -3.01 -6.21
C ASP A 162 -0.44 -4.27 -5.35
N LEU A 163 -1.66 -4.68 -5.05
CA LEU A 163 -2.07 -5.81 -4.21
C LEU A 163 -2.74 -6.91 -5.06
N ALA A 164 -2.93 -6.69 -6.36
CA ALA A 164 -3.75 -7.52 -7.23
C ALA A 164 -3.23 -8.97 -7.35
N ARG A 165 -1.95 -9.20 -7.05
CA ARG A 165 -1.27 -10.50 -7.14
C ARG A 165 -1.09 -11.19 -5.79
N LEU A 166 -1.70 -10.68 -4.73
CA LEU A 166 -1.66 -11.31 -3.42
C LEU A 166 -2.63 -12.48 -3.33
N ALA A 167 -2.13 -13.60 -2.81
CA ALA A 167 -2.97 -14.71 -2.41
C ALA A 167 -3.45 -14.48 -0.97
N LEU A 168 -4.76 -14.55 -0.74
CA LEU A 168 -5.34 -14.45 0.60
C LEU A 168 -5.36 -15.81 1.28
N GLY A 169 -4.77 -15.88 2.47
CA GLY A 169 -4.70 -17.08 3.28
C GLY A 169 -6.03 -17.35 3.98
N ARG A 170 -6.41 -18.62 4.09
CA ARG A 170 -7.50 -19.05 4.97
C ARG A 170 -7.05 -18.94 6.43
N MET A 171 -8.01 -18.92 7.36
CA MET A 171 -7.75 -18.82 8.81
C MET A 171 -6.62 -19.77 9.24
N GLY A 172 -5.56 -19.22 9.84
CA GLY A 172 -4.40 -19.98 10.34
C GLY A 172 -3.30 -20.29 9.32
N GLN A 173 -3.48 -19.98 8.03
CA GLN A 173 -2.48 -20.25 6.97
C GLN A 173 -1.75 -18.98 6.49
N SER A 174 -2.11 -17.81 7.03
CA SER A 174 -1.50 -16.53 6.63
C SER A 174 -0.16 -16.28 7.32
N LEU A 175 0.78 -15.69 6.60
CA LEU A 175 2.01 -15.15 7.19
C LEU A 175 1.73 -14.06 8.23
N SER A 176 2.66 -13.89 9.17
CA SER A 176 2.62 -12.76 10.10
C SER A 176 2.66 -11.43 9.35
N THR A 177 1.65 -10.60 9.56
CA THR A 177 1.57 -9.23 9.00
C THR A 177 2.81 -8.42 9.34
N SER A 178 3.35 -8.56 10.56
CA SER A 178 4.56 -7.87 10.99
C SER A 178 5.80 -8.28 10.18
N ALA A 179 5.94 -9.57 9.84
CA ALA A 179 7.04 -10.06 9.04
C ALA A 179 6.96 -9.57 7.60
N CYS A 180 5.73 -9.52 7.05
CA CYS A 180 5.47 -8.98 5.72
C CYS A 180 5.78 -7.48 5.65
N LEU A 181 5.35 -6.68 6.64
CA LEU A 181 5.69 -5.26 6.74
C LEU A 181 7.20 -5.03 6.79
N ARG A 182 7.94 -5.79 7.61
CA ARG A 182 9.41 -5.69 7.67
C ARG A 182 10.04 -5.99 6.31
N ARG A 183 9.54 -7.00 5.59
CA ARG A 183 10.03 -7.34 4.25
C ARG A 183 9.73 -6.24 3.24
N LEU A 184 8.52 -5.69 3.27
CA LEU A 184 8.09 -4.57 2.43
C LEU A 184 8.98 -3.34 2.63
N PHE A 185 9.14 -2.89 3.88
CA PHE A 185 9.96 -1.71 4.16
C PHE A 185 11.46 -1.94 3.95
N ARG A 186 11.94 -3.17 4.14
CA ARG A 186 13.30 -3.53 3.75
C ARG A 186 13.50 -3.41 2.24
N ALA A 187 12.55 -3.86 1.42
CA ALA A 187 12.63 -3.74 -0.03
C ALA A 187 12.64 -2.26 -0.46
N LEU A 188 11.77 -1.43 0.12
CA LEU A 188 11.76 0.02 -0.11
C LEU A 188 13.09 0.68 0.24
N PHE A 189 13.67 0.31 1.39
CA PHE A 189 14.95 0.83 1.83
C PHE A 189 16.09 0.41 0.90
N MET A 190 16.14 -0.86 0.49
CA MET A 190 17.18 -1.35 -0.43
C MET A 190 17.06 -0.75 -1.84
N ALA A 191 15.84 -0.39 -2.26
CA ALA A 191 15.58 0.26 -3.54
C ALA A 191 15.82 1.79 -3.52
N ASP A 192 16.21 2.35 -2.38
CA ASP A 192 16.42 3.80 -2.19
C ASP A 192 15.25 4.66 -2.71
N ALA A 193 14.02 4.21 -2.41
CA ALA A 193 12.79 4.69 -3.04
C ALA A 193 12.42 6.17 -2.73
N PHE A 194 13.07 6.80 -1.75
CA PHE A 194 12.80 8.16 -1.28
C PHE A 194 14.08 9.02 -1.26
N SER A 195 14.91 8.88 -2.29
CA SER A 195 16.26 9.47 -2.39
C SER A 195 16.29 10.96 -2.75
N GLU A 196 15.15 11.64 -2.85
CA GLU A 196 15.15 13.04 -3.27
C GLU A 196 15.83 13.97 -2.25
N LEU A 197 16.92 14.60 -2.69
CA LEU A 197 17.67 15.58 -1.90
C LEU A 197 16.89 16.86 -1.64
N LYS A 198 15.96 17.21 -2.55
CA LYS A 198 15.16 18.42 -2.41
C LYS A 198 13.98 18.16 -1.49
N ALA A 199 13.94 18.91 -0.38
CA ALA A 199 12.75 19.00 0.45
C ALA A 199 11.51 19.31 -0.41
N ALA A 200 10.57 18.37 -0.47
CA ALA A 200 9.25 18.62 -1.06
C ALA A 200 8.61 19.81 -0.32
N PRO A 201 7.65 20.57 -0.85
CA PRO A 201 6.85 21.50 -0.04
C PRO A 201 5.75 20.76 0.73
N ALA A 202 5.12 21.42 1.72
CA ALA A 202 3.87 20.93 2.27
C ALA A 202 2.79 20.91 1.17
N MET A 203 2.15 19.77 0.97
CA MET A 203 1.21 19.50 -0.11
C MET A 203 -0.09 18.90 0.44
N GLY A 204 -1.15 19.01 -0.34
CA GLY A 204 -2.35 18.23 -0.10
C GLY A 204 -2.15 16.78 -0.55
N THR A 205 -2.58 15.81 0.25
CA THR A 205 -2.54 14.38 -0.09
C THR A 205 -3.96 13.85 -0.31
N ILE A 206 -4.16 13.20 -1.44
CA ILE A 206 -5.40 12.51 -1.79
C ILE A 206 -5.10 11.01 -1.75
N VAL A 207 -5.98 10.24 -1.12
CA VAL A 207 -5.90 8.78 -1.10
C VAL A 207 -7.02 8.21 -1.96
N MET A 208 -6.66 7.27 -2.82
CA MET A 208 -7.61 6.52 -3.64
C MET A 208 -7.34 5.02 -3.51
N ALA A 209 -8.39 4.22 -3.60
CA ALA A 209 -8.29 2.77 -3.59
C ALA A 209 -9.31 2.19 -4.57
N GLN A 210 -8.99 1.05 -5.18
CA GLN A 210 -9.99 0.30 -5.92
C GLN A 210 -10.84 -0.55 -4.98
N GLY A 211 -12.10 -0.75 -5.34
CA GLY A 211 -13.02 -1.63 -4.64
C GLY A 211 -14.12 -2.11 -5.58
N HIS A 212 -14.76 -3.22 -5.24
CA HIS A 212 -15.88 -3.73 -6.04
C HIS A 212 -16.99 -2.67 -6.12
N ARG A 213 -17.56 -2.44 -7.31
CA ARG A 213 -18.57 -1.37 -7.54
C ARG A 213 -19.79 -1.44 -6.61
N GLU A 214 -20.11 -2.64 -6.12
CA GLU A 214 -21.25 -2.91 -5.24
C GLU A 214 -20.84 -3.19 -3.77
N CYS A 215 -19.63 -2.78 -3.33
CA CYS A 215 -19.17 -3.02 -1.95
C CYS A 215 -19.92 -2.23 -0.85
N GLY A 216 -20.85 -1.34 -1.24
CA GLY A 216 -21.63 -0.53 -0.31
C GLY A 216 -20.82 0.50 0.48
N GLU A 217 -19.66 0.91 -0.06
CA GLU A 217 -18.85 2.00 0.49
C GLU A 217 -19.58 3.34 0.39
N ASP A 218 -19.64 4.07 1.50
CA ASP A 218 -20.43 5.31 1.64
C ASP A 218 -19.58 6.55 1.96
N TRP A 219 -18.36 6.36 2.48
CA TRP A 219 -17.46 7.45 2.83
C TRP A 219 -16.54 7.82 1.66
N PHE A 220 -15.82 6.86 1.09
CA PHE A 220 -15.09 7.11 -0.15
C PHE A 220 -16.06 7.37 -1.31
N ARG A 221 -15.70 8.31 -2.19
CA ARG A 221 -16.53 8.69 -3.33
C ARG A 221 -16.13 7.93 -4.59
N PRO A 222 -17.05 7.25 -5.28
CA PRO A 222 -16.73 6.54 -6.52
C PRO A 222 -16.32 7.52 -7.63
N LYS A 223 -15.35 7.11 -8.44
CA LYS A 223 -14.79 7.86 -9.58
C LYS A 223 -14.77 6.97 -10.81
N LEU A 224 -15.94 6.74 -11.41
CA LEU A 224 -16.15 5.82 -12.54
C LEU A 224 -15.28 6.13 -13.77
N ASN A 225 -14.98 7.42 -14.00
CA ASN A 225 -14.20 7.87 -15.16
C ASN A 225 -12.74 8.18 -14.80
N TYR A 226 -12.26 7.76 -13.63
CA TYR A 226 -10.90 8.03 -13.23
C TYR A 226 -9.92 7.22 -14.08
N GLN A 227 -8.83 7.87 -14.48
CA GLN A 227 -7.68 7.25 -15.11
C GLN A 227 -6.44 7.57 -14.30
N VAL A 228 -5.58 6.56 -14.10
CA VAL A 228 -4.33 6.73 -13.37
C VAL A 228 -3.47 7.80 -14.08
N PRO A 229 -2.92 8.79 -13.35
CA PRO A 229 -2.14 9.85 -13.94
C PRO A 229 -0.90 9.32 -14.67
N LYS A 230 -0.62 9.87 -15.86
CA LYS A 230 0.57 9.51 -16.66
C LYS A 230 1.84 10.27 -16.27
N ARG A 231 1.72 11.24 -15.36
CA ARG A 231 2.81 12.13 -14.92
C ARG A 231 2.84 12.19 -13.42
N GLY A 232 4.03 12.46 -12.88
CA GLY A 232 4.25 12.53 -11.43
C GLY A 232 4.32 11.15 -10.78
N HIS A 233 4.43 10.06 -11.53
CA HIS A 233 4.73 8.77 -10.92
C HIS A 233 6.08 8.86 -10.19
N LYS A 234 6.18 8.19 -9.04
CA LYS A 234 7.40 8.08 -8.25
C LYS A 234 7.78 6.65 -7.97
N LEU A 235 6.79 5.87 -7.57
CA LEU A 235 7.01 4.53 -7.05
C LEU A 235 5.74 3.70 -7.24
N THR A 236 5.93 2.50 -7.75
CA THR A 236 4.96 1.41 -7.65
C THR A 236 5.56 0.29 -6.80
N VAL A 237 4.85 -0.09 -5.74
CA VAL A 237 5.18 -1.26 -4.91
C VAL A 237 4.26 -2.40 -5.29
N THR A 238 4.80 -3.46 -5.88
CA THR A 238 4.00 -4.61 -6.34
C THR A 238 4.16 -5.77 -5.37
N LEU A 239 3.07 -6.19 -4.73
CA LEU A 239 3.05 -7.29 -3.77
C LEU A 239 2.54 -8.57 -4.42
N SER A 240 3.21 -9.70 -4.16
CA SER A 240 2.81 -11.00 -4.68
C SER A 240 3.18 -12.15 -3.75
N CYS A 241 2.53 -13.31 -3.91
CA CYS A 241 2.78 -14.52 -3.12
C CYS A 241 3.42 -15.67 -3.94
N GLY A 242 3.96 -15.38 -5.13
CA GLY A 242 4.57 -16.39 -6.02
C GLY A 242 3.58 -17.33 -6.71
N GLY A 243 2.27 -17.10 -6.55
CA GLY A 243 1.22 -17.84 -7.26
C GLY A 243 1.12 -17.47 -8.75
N PRO A 244 0.31 -18.23 -9.52
CA PRO A 244 0.06 -17.92 -10.92
C PRO A 244 -0.57 -16.53 -11.08
N PRO A 245 -0.40 -15.90 -12.26
CA PRO A 245 -1.04 -14.63 -12.54
C PRO A 245 -2.56 -14.75 -12.42
N ILE A 246 -3.17 -13.80 -11.72
CA ILE A 246 -4.62 -13.68 -11.66
C ILE A 246 -5.08 -13.05 -12.98
N PRO A 247 -6.13 -13.57 -13.65
CA PRO A 247 -6.64 -13.00 -14.89
C PRO A 247 -7.02 -11.53 -14.73
N ASP A 248 -6.74 -10.70 -15.73
CA ASP A 248 -7.07 -9.26 -15.70
C ASP A 248 -8.57 -9.02 -15.49
N SER A 249 -9.42 -9.93 -16.00
CA SER A 249 -10.88 -9.85 -15.85
C SER A 249 -11.36 -10.01 -14.39
N ALA A 250 -10.51 -10.47 -13.48
CA ALA A 250 -10.86 -10.58 -12.05
C ALA A 250 -11.18 -9.21 -11.42
N TRP A 251 -10.72 -8.12 -12.04
CA TRP A 251 -10.87 -6.76 -11.53
C TRP A 251 -11.78 -5.87 -12.39
N ASP A 252 -12.49 -6.41 -13.38
CA ASP A 252 -13.35 -5.64 -14.31
C ASP A 252 -14.46 -4.86 -13.59
N ASP A 253 -14.96 -5.42 -12.50
CA ASP A 253 -16.03 -4.83 -11.69
C ASP A 253 -15.52 -3.89 -10.58
N TYR A 254 -14.21 -3.61 -10.57
CA TYR A 254 -13.57 -2.75 -9.57
C TYR A 254 -13.40 -1.34 -10.09
N ILE A 255 -13.87 -0.37 -9.30
CA ILE A 255 -13.82 1.05 -9.62
C ILE A 255 -12.95 1.80 -8.62
N TRP A 256 -12.49 2.98 -9.00
CA TRP A 256 -11.76 3.86 -8.10
C TRP A 256 -12.68 4.56 -7.11
N PHE A 257 -12.27 4.56 -5.85
CA PHE A 257 -12.87 5.28 -4.74
C PHE A 257 -11.86 6.31 -4.23
N GLN A 258 -12.30 7.56 -4.04
CA GLN A 258 -11.45 8.67 -3.58
C GLN A 258 -11.90 9.14 -2.20
N ALA A 259 -10.95 9.38 -1.30
CA ALA A 259 -11.24 10.02 -0.02
C ALA A 259 -11.90 11.39 -0.26
N PRO A 260 -12.98 11.73 0.48
CA PRO A 260 -13.67 13.02 0.33
C PRO A 260 -12.89 14.20 0.91
N VAL A 261 -11.85 13.92 1.70
CA VAL A 261 -10.98 14.92 2.34
C VAL A 261 -9.56 14.85 1.76
N THR A 262 -8.89 15.99 1.72
CA THR A 262 -7.48 16.10 1.32
C THR A 262 -6.65 16.40 2.56
N LEU A 263 -5.74 15.49 2.93
CA LEU A 263 -4.84 15.70 4.06
C LEU A 263 -3.89 16.85 3.75
N LYS A 264 -3.69 17.76 4.70
CA LYS A 264 -2.68 18.81 4.55
C LYS A 264 -1.39 18.40 5.23
N GLY A 265 -0.30 18.41 4.48
CA GLY A 265 1.03 18.26 5.07
C GLY A 265 1.34 19.41 6.04
N PHE A 266 2.04 19.08 7.12
CA PHE A 266 2.47 20.03 8.14
C PHE A 266 3.90 19.70 8.61
N ARG A 267 4.64 20.73 9.04
CA ARG A 267 6.10 20.66 9.29
C ARG A 267 6.60 21.51 10.45
N GLU A 268 5.72 22.29 11.06
CA GLU A 268 6.09 23.20 12.16
C GLU A 268 6.05 22.49 13.51
#